data_AF-A0A7W1YED8-F1
#
_entry.id   AF-A0A7W1YED8-F1
#
_cell.length_a   1.000
_cell.length_b   1.000
_cell.length_c   1.000
_cell.angle_alpha   90.00
_cell.angle_beta   90.00
_cell.angle_gamma   90.00
#
_symmetry.space_group_name_H-M   'P 1'
#
loop_
_entity.id
_entity.type
_entity.pdbx_description
1 polymer ?
#
loop_
_entity_poly.entity_id
_entity_poly.type
_entity_poly.pdbx_seq_one_letter_code
_entity_poly.pdbx_strand_id
1 'polypeptide(L)'
;MPGDLASPNNFVQLVLRIAARDEAALSEFYDATSNLVYGVVKKILNNPSVAEEVTIDVYLQVWRQAERYSVVRGSPTTWLIMLARSRAIDSFRSSRRREALEHPIHDTAQFVD
;
A
#
# COMPACT_ATOMS: atom_id res chain seq x y z
N MET A 1 -7.04 7.46 20.38
CA MET A 1 -6.82 7.90 18.99
C MET A 1 -8.13 8.48 18.44
N PRO A 2 -8.33 9.81 18.41
CA PRO A 2 -9.59 10.43 17.96
C PRO A 2 -9.63 10.81 16.46
N GLY A 3 -8.52 10.66 15.72
CA GLY A 3 -8.36 11.23 14.38
C GLY A 3 -9.37 10.77 13.31
N ASP A 4 -9.82 9.51 13.39
CA ASP A 4 -10.80 8.97 12.44
C ASP A 4 -12.25 9.38 12.76
N LEU A 5 -12.54 9.87 13.98
CA LEU A 5 -13.85 10.40 14.38
C LEU A 5 -13.99 11.91 14.10
N ALA A 6 -12.85 12.61 13.94
CA ALA A 6 -12.79 14.04 13.66
C ALA A 6 -12.53 14.37 12.17
N SER A 7 -12.33 13.36 11.33
CA SER A 7 -12.23 13.55 9.88
C SER A 7 -13.64 13.81 9.32
N PRO A 8 -13.83 14.84 8.47
CA PRO A 8 -15.15 15.16 7.88
C PRO A 8 -15.77 13.99 7.11
N ASN A 9 -14.95 13.00 6.74
CA ASN A 9 -15.36 11.77 6.08
C ASN A 9 -15.33 10.62 7.10
N ASN A 10 -16.49 10.03 7.37
CA ASN A 10 -16.58 8.84 8.21
C ASN A 10 -15.97 7.64 7.44
N PHE A 11 -14.66 7.42 7.60
CA PHE A 11 -13.93 6.37 6.87
C PHE A 11 -14.49 4.96 7.09
N VAL A 12 -15.12 4.70 8.24
CA VAL A 12 -15.81 3.42 8.46
C VAL A 12 -16.95 3.28 7.47
N GLN A 13 -17.78 4.32 7.30
CA GLN A 13 -18.87 4.31 6.33
C GLN A 13 -18.37 4.19 4.90
N LEU A 14 -17.27 4.86 4.54
CA LEU A 14 -16.69 4.72 3.21
C LEU A 14 -16.23 3.29 2.94
N VAL A 15 -15.51 2.65 3.88
CA VAL A 15 -15.09 1.25 3.70
C VAL A 15 -16.29 0.29 3.61
N LEU A 16 -17.36 0.52 4.36
CA LEU A 16 -18.60 -0.27 4.24
C LEU A 16 -19.28 -0.10 2.87
N ARG A 17 -19.33 1.13 2.34
CA ARG A 17 -19.84 1.39 0.99
C ARG A 17 -18.95 0.77 -0.09
N ILE A 18 -17.63 0.83 0.07
CA ILE A 18 -16.67 0.15 -0.82
C ILE A 18 -16.92 -1.37 -0.81
N ALA A 19 -17.19 -1.97 0.35
CA ALA A 19 -17.56 -3.38 0.44
C ALA A 19 -18.86 -3.71 -0.33
N ALA A 20 -19.78 -2.74 -0.41
CA ALA A 20 -20.99 -2.81 -1.24
C ALA A 20 -20.75 -2.41 -2.72
N ARG A 21 -19.50 -2.33 -3.17
CA ARG A 21 -19.09 -1.97 -4.55
C ARG A 21 -19.47 -0.55 -4.98
N ASP A 22 -19.50 0.39 -4.06
CA ASP A 22 -19.66 1.82 -4.35
C ASP A 22 -18.32 2.44 -4.78
N GLU A 23 -18.16 2.72 -6.08
CA GLU A 23 -16.96 3.34 -6.65
C GLU A 23 -16.73 4.77 -6.15
N ALA A 24 -17.79 5.54 -5.90
CA ALA A 24 -17.68 6.91 -5.41
C ALA A 24 -17.12 6.92 -3.98
N ALA A 25 -17.49 5.94 -3.15
CA ALA A 25 -16.90 5.77 -1.83
C ALA A 25 -15.40 5.43 -1.88
N LEU A 26 -14.96 4.66 -2.88
CA LEU A 26 -13.52 4.41 -3.09
C LEU A 26 -12.79 5.68 -3.48
N SER A 27 -13.36 6.49 -4.39
CA SER A 27 -12.80 7.78 -4.80
C SER A 27 -12.65 8.73 -3.60
N GLU A 28 -13.72 8.89 -2.80
CA GLU A 28 -13.70 9.76 -1.63
C GLU A 28 -12.66 9.29 -0.59
N PHE A 29 -12.54 7.97 -0.39
CA PHE A 29 -11.53 7.41 0.49
C PHE A 29 -10.12 7.61 -0.05
N TYR A 30 -9.92 7.47 -1.36
CA TYR A 30 -8.65 7.76 -2.04
C TYR A 30 -8.25 9.22 -1.87
N ASP A 31 -9.13 10.17 -2.20
CA ASP A 31 -8.86 11.60 -2.14
C ASP A 31 -8.44 12.05 -0.73
N ALA A 32 -9.08 11.46 0.30
CA ALA A 32 -8.79 11.78 1.69
C ALA A 32 -7.50 11.13 2.22
N THR A 33 -6.99 10.04 1.62
CA THR A 33 -5.94 9.21 2.23
C THR A 33 -4.70 8.98 1.35
N SER A 34 -4.74 9.33 0.06
CA SER A 34 -3.69 9.02 -0.93
C SER A 34 -2.33 9.58 -0.54
N ASN A 35 -2.28 10.82 -0.04
CA ASN A 35 -1.04 11.45 0.44
C ASN A 35 -0.39 10.69 1.60
N LEU A 36 -1.19 10.14 2.52
CA LEU A 36 -0.72 9.34 3.64
C LEU A 36 -0.12 8.01 3.14
N VAL A 37 -0.85 7.31 2.26
CA VAL A 37 -0.40 6.03 1.69
C VAL A 37 0.88 6.24 0.88
N TYR A 38 0.90 7.22 -0.01
CA TYR A 38 2.08 7.56 -0.81
C TYR A 38 3.30 7.88 0.06
N GLY A 39 3.13 8.68 1.14
CA GLY A 39 4.21 8.99 2.06
C GLY A 39 4.81 7.75 2.74
N VAL A 40 3.96 6.81 3.17
CA VAL A 40 4.40 5.53 3.76
C VAL A 40 5.15 4.68 2.74
N VAL A 41 4.60 4.51 1.54
CA VAL A 41 5.18 3.68 0.48
C VAL A 41 6.51 4.26 0.00
N LYS A 42 6.55 5.57 -0.27
CA LYS A 42 7.75 6.29 -0.71
C LYS A 42 8.91 6.14 0.27
N LYS A 43 8.63 6.20 1.58
CA LYS A 43 9.64 6.02 2.63
C LYS A 43 10.27 4.62 2.61
N ILE A 44 9.53 3.60 2.19
CA ILE A 44 10.01 2.22 2.13
C ILE A 44 10.76 1.95 0.82
N LEU A 45 10.24 2.43 -0.31
CA LEU A 45 10.76 2.10 -1.63
C LEU A 45 11.87 3.04 -2.11
N ASN A 46 11.93 4.27 -1.59
CA ASN A 46 12.86 5.31 -2.02
C ASN A 46 12.90 5.54 -3.55
N ASN A 47 11.78 5.26 -4.24
CA ASN A 47 11.60 5.46 -5.67
C ASN A 47 10.21 6.07 -5.90
N PRO A 48 10.11 7.34 -6.34
CA PRO A 48 8.83 8.02 -6.52
C PRO A 48 7.88 7.32 -7.49
N SER A 49 8.37 6.88 -8.65
CA SER A 49 7.54 6.26 -9.70
C SER A 49 6.96 4.91 -9.22
N VAL A 50 7.79 4.06 -8.62
CA VAL A 50 7.31 2.78 -8.05
C VAL A 50 6.38 3.03 -6.86
N ALA A 51 6.59 4.10 -6.09
CA ALA A 51 5.71 4.44 -4.99
C ALA A 51 4.31 4.88 -5.44
N GLU A 52 4.20 5.59 -6.57
CA GLU A 52 2.90 5.93 -7.18
C GLU A 52 2.15 4.68 -7.62
N GLU A 53 2.82 3.77 -8.33
CA GLU A 53 2.24 2.49 -8.77
C GLU A 53 1.75 1.65 -7.57
N VAL A 54 2.61 1.48 -6.56
CA VAL A 54 2.26 0.71 -5.36
C VAL A 54 1.13 1.38 -4.56
N THR A 55 1.04 2.72 -4.58
CA THR A 55 -0.08 3.43 -3.95
C THR A 55 -1.40 3.05 -4.61
N ILE A 56 -1.47 3.05 -5.94
CA ILE A 56 -2.66 2.63 -6.69
C ILE A 56 -3.02 1.16 -6.35
N ASP A 57 -2.02 0.27 -6.32
CA ASP A 57 -2.19 -1.14 -5.97
C ASP A 57 -2.79 -1.38 -4.58
N VAL A 58 -2.49 -0.50 -3.62
CA VAL A 58 -3.07 -0.53 -2.28
C VAL A 58 -4.57 -0.26 -2.35
N TYR A 59 -5.02 0.72 -3.14
CA TYR A 59 -6.45 1.01 -3.28
C TYR A 59 -7.19 -0.08 -4.08
N LEU A 60 -6.54 -0.68 -5.08
CA LEU A 60 -7.06 -1.89 -5.71
C LEU A 60 -7.21 -3.05 -4.71
N GLN A 61 -6.31 -3.13 -3.72
CA GLN A 61 -6.44 -4.10 -2.63
C GLN A 61 -7.58 -3.75 -1.67
N VAL A 62 -7.75 -2.47 -1.33
CA VAL A 62 -8.90 -2.00 -0.54
C VAL A 62 -10.20 -2.40 -1.21
N TRP A 63 -10.37 -2.12 -2.51
CA TRP A 63 -11.54 -2.53 -3.28
C TRP A 63 -11.84 -4.03 -3.22
N ARG A 64 -10.80 -4.87 -3.29
CA ARG A 64 -10.94 -6.34 -3.21
C ARG A 64 -11.21 -6.86 -1.81
N GLN A 65 -10.76 -6.16 -0.76
CA GLN A 65 -10.71 -6.68 0.61
C GLN A 65 -11.61 -5.93 1.59
N ALA A 66 -12.32 -4.89 1.17
CA ALA A 66 -13.18 -4.08 2.04
C ALA A 66 -14.21 -4.91 2.81
N GLU A 67 -14.78 -5.97 2.22
CA GLU A 67 -15.69 -6.90 2.90
C GLU A 67 -15.06 -7.61 4.13
N ARG A 68 -13.73 -7.68 4.20
CA ARG A 68 -12.99 -8.29 5.32
C ARG A 68 -12.62 -7.29 6.41
N TYR A 69 -12.88 -6.00 6.21
CA TYR A 69 -12.64 -4.98 7.21
C TYR A 69 -13.52 -5.22 8.45
N SER A 70 -12.96 -4.99 9.62
CA SER A 70 -13.68 -5.12 10.88
C SER A 70 -13.22 -4.01 11.82
N VAL A 71 -14.19 -3.19 12.27
CA VAL A 71 -13.96 -2.09 13.21
C VAL A 71 -13.34 -2.55 14.53
N VAL A 72 -13.57 -3.81 14.93
CA VAL A 72 -13.01 -4.40 16.15
C VAL A 72 -11.50 -4.68 16.01
N ARG A 73 -11.00 -4.90 14.78
CA ARG A 73 -9.58 -5.15 14.53
C ARG A 73 -8.76 -3.86 14.37
N GLY A 74 -9.41 -2.71 14.30
CA GLY A 74 -8.77 -1.41 14.20
C GLY A 74 -9.48 -0.46 13.25
N SER A 75 -8.98 0.76 13.20
CA SER A 75 -9.56 1.80 12.37
C SER A 75 -9.23 1.63 10.88
N PRO A 76 -10.03 2.21 9.96
CA PRO A 76 -9.77 2.12 8.52
C PRO A 76 -8.37 2.63 8.14
N THR A 77 -7.91 3.73 8.76
CA THR A 77 -6.58 4.30 8.54
C THR A 77 -5.47 3.34 8.99
N THR A 78 -5.65 2.68 10.14
CA THR A 78 -4.68 1.67 10.62
C THR A 78 -4.60 0.49 9.66
N TRP A 79 -5.76 -0.01 9.22
CA TRP A 79 -5.84 -1.10 8.24
C TRP A 79 -5.19 -0.71 6.90
N LEU A 80 -5.46 0.50 6.41
CA LEU A 80 -4.89 1.04 5.18
C LEU A 80 -3.35 1.14 5.26
N ILE A 81 -2.81 1.65 6.37
CA ILE A 81 -1.35 1.72 6.58
C ILE A 81 -0.73 0.32 6.59
N MET A 82 -1.40 -0.67 7.20
CA MET A 82 -0.92 -2.06 7.20
C MET A 82 -0.85 -2.62 5.78
N LEU A 83 -1.89 -2.40 4.96
CA LEU A 83 -1.90 -2.79 3.55
C LEU A 83 -0.76 -2.12 2.78
N ALA A 84 -0.59 -0.80 2.95
CA ALA A 84 0.46 -0.02 2.30
C ALA A 84 1.86 -0.53 2.62
N ARG A 85 2.14 -0.81 3.91
CA ARG A 85 3.42 -1.36 4.34
C ARG A 85 3.67 -2.75 3.75
N SER A 86 2.67 -3.63 3.76
CA SER A 86 2.80 -4.97 3.18
C SER A 86 3.17 -4.87 1.69
N ARG A 87 2.43 -4.07 0.93
CA ARG A 87 2.66 -3.92 -0.51
C ARG A 87 3.99 -3.28 -0.86
N ALA A 88 4.42 -2.27 -0.09
CA ALA A 88 5.75 -1.70 -0.28
C ALA A 88 6.86 -2.72 0.00
N ILE A 89 6.75 -3.54 1.05
CA ILE A 89 7.74 -4.60 1.34
C ILE A 89 7.75 -5.66 0.24
N ASP A 90 6.58 -6.08 -0.25
CA ASP A 90 6.47 -7.07 -1.32
C ASP A 90 7.09 -6.54 -2.63
N SER A 91 6.82 -5.28 -2.99
CA SER A 91 7.43 -4.61 -4.14
C SER A 91 8.95 -4.48 -3.99
N PHE A 92 9.44 -4.07 -2.81
CA PHE A 92 10.88 -3.99 -2.52
C PHE A 92 11.57 -5.35 -2.72
N ARG A 93 10.99 -6.42 -2.16
CA ARG A 93 11.50 -7.78 -2.31
C ARG A 93 11.48 -8.26 -3.77
N SER A 94 10.43 -7.93 -4.52
CA SER A 94 10.33 -8.29 -5.94
C SER A 94 11.40 -7.61 -6.78
N SER A 95 11.71 -6.34 -6.47
CA SER A 95 12.71 -5.55 -7.19
C SER A 95 14.12 -6.08 -6.94
N ARG A 96 14.46 -6.41 -5.69
CA ARG A 96 15.75 -7.05 -5.37
C ARG A 96 15.95 -8.41 -6.02
N ARG A 97 14.86 -9.20 -6.16
CA ARG A 97 14.93 -10.47 -6.89
C ARG A 97 15.19 -10.26 -8.38
N ARG A 98 14.56 -9.26 -9.01
CA ARG A 98 14.81 -8.91 -10.42
C ARG A 98 16.25 -8.46 -10.63
N GLU A 99 16.75 -7.56 -9.78
CA GLU A 99 18.13 -7.08 -9.84
C GLU A 99 19.15 -8.23 -9.73
N ALA A 100 18.94 -9.18 -8.82
CA ALA A 100 19.81 -10.35 -8.66
C ALA A 100 19.78 -11.32 -9.85
N LEU A 101 18.69 -11.37 -10.62
CA LEU A 101 18.58 -12.15 -11.85
C LEU A 101 19.23 -11.44 -13.04
N GLU A 102 19.12 -10.11 -13.09
CA GLU A 102 19.70 -9.26 -14.15
C GLU A 102 21.21 -9.09 -14.01
N HIS A 103 21.74 -9.15 -12.77
CA HIS A 103 23.17 -9.16 -12.48
C HIS A 103 23.55 -10.46 -11.78
N PRO A 104 23.57 -11.61 -12.49
CA PRO A 104 24.08 -12.83 -11.91
C PRO A 104 25.50 -12.56 -11.40
N ILE A 105 25.75 -12.91 -10.14
CA ILE A 105 27.05 -12.77 -9.50
C ILE A 105 28.11 -13.39 -10.43
N HIS A 106 28.92 -12.54 -11.07
CA HIS A 106 30.17 -12.98 -11.68
C HIS A 106 31.14 -13.24 -10.53
N ASP A 107 31.06 -14.44 -9.94
CA ASP A 107 31.95 -14.85 -8.86
C ASP A 107 33.27 -15.41 -9.45
N THR A 108 34.33 -14.60 -9.31
CA THR A 108 35.74 -14.97 -9.08
C THR A 108 36.36 -16.20 -9.78
N ALA A 109 36.29 -16.28 -11.12
CA ALA A 109 37.23 -17.10 -11.91
C ALA A 109 38.54 -16.36 -12.28
N GLN A 110 39.01 -15.45 -11.43
CA GLN A 110 40.30 -14.74 -11.59
C GLN A 110 41.07 -14.74 -10.27
N PHE A 111 41.38 -15.94 -9.77
CA PHE A 111 42.51 -16.17 -8.88
C PHE A 111 43.30 -17.36 -9.41
N VAL A 112 43.84 -17.21 -10.62
CA VAL A 112 44.98 -17.98 -11.09
C VAL A 112 45.87 -16.98 -11.83
N ASP A 113 46.85 -16.43 -11.11
CA ASP A 113 48.20 -16.10 -11.58
C ASP A 113 49.09 -15.83 -10.36
#